data_AF-A0A428XKM5-F1
#
_entry.id   AF-A0A428XKM5-F1
#
_cell.length_a   1.000
_cell.length_b   1.000
_cell.length_c   1.000
_cell.angle_alpha   90.00
_cell.angle_beta   90.00
_cell.angle_gamma   90.00
#
_symmetry.space_group_name_H-M   'P 1'
#
loop_
_entity.id
_entity.type
_entity.pdbx_description
1 polymer ?
#
loop_
_entity_poly.entity_id
_entity_poly.type
_entity_poly.pdbx_seq_one_letter_code
_entity_poly.pdbx_strand_id
1 'polypeptide(L)'
;MAGKSWQQASLEGLAALTVDAMPGVEVLLLDDLAEYLMGAGHREPPYTVEHGSRVVSALCGAVVNSARFTPSQVPAPTPEITAARTRIVRGAHDFAARGVAGISRLANRVIPATLGELETHQNSPEKQTCLVFSYALLAVASGPRNLLDDESAIGVMQIFQAWDAVLGQGVVLPWRRETASG
;
A
#
# COMPACT_ATOMS: atom_id res chain seq x y z
N MET A 1 -4.96 -10.94 28.31
CA MET A 1 -4.32 -9.80 27.64
C MET A 1 -5.28 -9.28 26.59
N ALA A 2 -5.91 -8.12 26.80
CA ALA A 2 -6.73 -7.52 25.75
C ALA A 2 -5.79 -7.12 24.60
N GLY A 3 -5.92 -7.77 23.44
CA GLY A 3 -5.14 -7.40 22.27
C GLY A 3 -5.38 -5.93 21.94
N LYS A 4 -4.32 -5.21 21.53
CA LYS A 4 -4.48 -3.85 21.00
C LYS A 4 -5.51 -3.89 19.87
N SER A 5 -6.46 -2.95 19.86
CA SER A 5 -7.39 -2.84 18.73
C SER A 5 -6.59 -2.57 17.46
N TRP A 6 -7.04 -3.12 16.32
CA TRP A 6 -6.35 -2.93 15.04
C TRP A 6 -6.17 -1.44 14.70
N GLN A 7 -7.16 -0.60 15.05
CA GLN A 7 -7.09 0.85 14.89
C GLN A 7 -5.93 1.46 15.68
N GLN A 8 -5.74 1.04 16.94
CA GLN A 8 -4.65 1.52 17.77
C GLN A 8 -3.29 1.10 17.19
N ALA A 9 -3.17 -0.15 16.73
CA ALA A 9 -1.95 -0.61 16.06
C ALA A 9 -1.66 0.19 14.78
N SER A 10 -2.67 0.46 13.96
CA SER A 10 -2.53 1.28 12.75
C SER A 10 -2.14 2.72 13.06
N LEU A 11 -2.69 3.34 14.11
CA LEU A 11 -2.29 4.68 14.53
C LEU A 11 -0.84 4.73 14.98
N GLU A 12 -0.41 3.76 15.80
CA GLU A 12 0.97 3.64 16.24
C GLU A 12 1.91 3.43 15.05
N GLY A 13 1.55 2.54 14.11
CA GLY A 13 2.32 2.30 12.90
C GLY A 13 2.44 3.54 12.02
N LEU A 14 1.34 4.25 11.78
CA LEU A 14 1.35 5.49 11.01
C LEU A 14 2.18 6.58 11.70
N ALA A 15 2.07 6.73 13.03
CA ALA A 15 2.83 7.71 13.80
C ALA A 15 4.34 7.43 13.84
N ALA A 16 4.73 6.15 13.86
CA ALA A 16 6.12 5.72 13.95
C ALA A 16 6.80 5.54 12.58
N LEU A 17 6.07 5.67 11.47
CA LEU A 17 6.58 5.42 10.14
C LEU A 17 7.75 6.37 9.80
N THR A 18 8.80 5.83 9.19
CA THR A 18 9.98 6.58 8.74
C THR A 18 10.22 6.36 7.26
N VAL A 19 11.00 7.24 6.63
CA VAL A 19 11.38 7.11 5.21
C VAL A 19 12.15 5.81 4.97
N ASP A 20 13.02 5.43 5.90
CA ASP A 20 13.82 4.19 5.79
C ASP A 20 12.97 2.92 5.86
N ALA A 21 11.81 2.97 6.51
CA ALA A 21 10.86 1.86 6.58
C ALA A 21 9.95 1.75 5.35
N MET A 22 9.90 2.78 4.49
CA MET A 22 9.01 2.81 3.32
C MET A 22 9.18 1.65 2.34
N PRO A 23 10.41 1.20 1.99
CA PRO A 23 10.56 0.01 1.15
C PRO A 23 9.85 -1.22 1.71
N GLY A 24 9.80 -1.37 3.04
CA GLY A 24 9.05 -2.44 3.70
C GLY A 24 7.53 -2.29 3.54
N VAL A 25 6.99 -1.08 3.68
CA VAL A 25 5.57 -0.80 3.42
C VAL A 25 5.21 -1.12 1.98
N GLU A 26 6.02 -0.65 1.03
CA GLU A 26 5.78 -0.79 -0.40
C GLU A 26 5.70 -2.26 -0.82
N VAL A 27 6.69 -3.07 -0.47
CA VAL A 27 6.69 -4.47 -0.90
C VAL A 27 5.66 -5.34 -0.16
N LEU A 28 5.39 -5.06 1.12
CA LEU A 28 4.34 -5.77 1.87
C LEU A 28 2.96 -5.44 1.31
N LEU A 29 2.69 -4.17 1.00
CA LEU A 29 1.45 -3.77 0.36
C LEU A 29 1.33 -4.39 -1.03
N LEU A 30 2.40 -4.34 -1.83
CA LEU A 30 2.38 -4.86 -3.19
C LEU A 30 2.15 -6.36 -3.24
N ASP A 31 2.81 -7.15 -2.38
CA ASP A 31 2.55 -8.61 -2.34
C ASP A 31 1.12 -8.92 -1.92
N ASP A 32 0.62 -8.25 -0.87
CA ASP A 32 -0.73 -8.49 -0.37
C ASP A 32 -1.80 -8.14 -1.43
N LEU A 33 -1.61 -7.04 -2.16
CA LEU A 33 -2.47 -6.67 -3.28
C LEU A 33 -2.33 -7.63 -4.47
N ALA A 34 -1.11 -8.05 -4.79
CA ALA A 34 -0.85 -8.99 -5.87
C ALA A 34 -1.49 -10.36 -5.59
N GLU A 35 -1.37 -10.87 -4.37
CA GLU A 35 -2.07 -12.09 -3.94
C GLU A 35 -3.59 -11.91 -4.02
N TYR A 36 -4.10 -10.77 -3.56
CA TYR A 36 -5.54 -10.52 -3.52
C TYR A 36 -6.19 -10.37 -4.90
N LEU A 37 -5.51 -9.71 -5.85
CA LEU A 37 -6.05 -9.35 -7.17
C LEU A 37 -5.62 -10.29 -8.29
N MET A 38 -4.40 -10.84 -8.22
CA MET A 38 -3.82 -11.70 -9.26
C MET A 38 -3.67 -13.17 -8.82
N GLY A 39 -3.92 -13.47 -7.55
CA GLY A 39 -3.83 -14.83 -7.00
C GLY A 39 -4.93 -15.78 -7.47
N ALA A 40 -4.98 -16.96 -6.85
CA ALA A 40 -5.96 -17.99 -7.18
C ALA A 40 -7.39 -17.55 -6.79
N GLY A 41 -8.17 -17.13 -7.78
CA GLY A 41 -9.56 -16.72 -7.63
C GLY A 41 -9.78 -15.30 -8.17
N HIS A 42 -10.26 -15.19 -9.41
CA HIS A 42 -10.61 -13.89 -9.99
C HIS A 42 -11.68 -13.21 -9.14
N ARG A 43 -11.46 -11.92 -8.83
CA ARG A 43 -12.47 -11.07 -8.20
C ARG A 43 -13.41 -10.57 -9.28
N GLU A 44 -14.56 -11.22 -9.38
CA GLU A 44 -15.60 -10.84 -10.32
C GLU A 44 -16.49 -9.73 -9.72
N PRO A 45 -17.00 -8.82 -10.56
CA PRO A 45 -18.03 -7.87 -10.14
C PRO A 45 -19.31 -8.60 -9.68
N PRO A 46 -20.14 -7.96 -8.83
CA PRO A 46 -20.05 -6.58 -8.39
C PRO A 46 -19.02 -6.37 -7.28
N TYR A 47 -18.18 -5.34 -7.42
CA TYR A 47 -17.26 -4.95 -6.36
C TYR A 47 -18.01 -4.20 -5.25
N THR A 48 -17.74 -4.61 -4.02
CA THR A 48 -18.43 -4.12 -2.81
C THR A 48 -17.47 -3.41 -1.87
N VAL A 49 -18.00 -2.70 -0.88
CA VAL A 49 -17.21 -2.04 0.18
C VAL A 49 -16.23 -3.00 0.86
N GLU A 50 -16.52 -4.30 0.92
CA GLU A 50 -15.60 -5.32 1.44
C GLU A 50 -14.29 -5.39 0.65
N HIS A 51 -14.35 -5.25 -0.68
CA HIS A 51 -13.19 -5.25 -1.56
C HIS A 51 -12.29 -4.04 -1.29
N GLY A 52 -12.88 -2.85 -1.15
CA GLY A 52 -12.14 -1.65 -0.75
C GLY A 52 -11.59 -1.75 0.67
N SER A 53 -12.35 -2.34 1.59
CA SER A 53 -11.93 -2.53 2.98
C SER A 53 -10.74 -3.48 3.09
N ARG A 54 -10.66 -4.49 2.21
CA ARG A 54 -9.51 -5.39 2.12
C ARG A 54 -8.22 -4.66 1.73
N VAL A 55 -8.29 -3.67 0.84
CA VAL A 55 -7.15 -2.80 0.47
C VAL A 55 -6.74 -1.90 1.62
N VAL A 56 -7.69 -1.32 2.35
CA VAL A 56 -7.40 -0.54 3.57
C VAL A 56 -6.70 -1.41 4.61
N SER A 57 -7.15 -2.66 4.79
CA SER A 57 -6.52 -3.63 5.67
C SER A 57 -5.09 -3.96 5.22
N ALA A 58 -4.87 -4.15 3.92
CA ALA A 58 -3.54 -4.40 3.35
C ALA A 58 -2.58 -3.24 3.66
N LEU A 59 -3.03 -2.00 3.39
CA LEU A 59 -2.26 -0.79 3.67
C LEU A 59 -1.92 -0.65 5.16
N CYS A 60 -2.90 -0.81 6.04
CA CYS A 60 -2.69 -0.74 7.48
C CYS A 60 -1.76 -1.85 7.98
N GLY A 61 -1.92 -3.07 7.45
CA GLY A 61 -1.06 -4.21 7.76
C GLY A 61 0.39 -3.97 7.31
N ALA A 62 0.60 -3.47 6.10
CA ALA A 62 1.91 -3.13 5.58
C ALA A 62 2.61 -2.07 6.44
N VAL A 63 1.89 -1.00 6.82
CA VAL A 63 2.41 0.03 7.72
C VAL A 63 2.82 -0.55 9.08
N VAL A 64 1.94 -1.33 9.72
CA VAL A 64 2.20 -1.92 11.04
C VAL A 64 3.39 -2.89 11.03
N ASN A 65 3.53 -3.67 9.96
CA ASN A 65 4.55 -4.71 9.89
C ASN A 65 5.89 -4.23 9.31
N SER A 66 5.92 -3.07 8.62
CA SER A 66 7.13 -2.53 7.99
C SER A 66 8.32 -2.37 8.93
N ALA A 67 8.08 -1.98 10.20
CA ALA A 67 9.15 -1.82 11.19
C ALA A 67 9.85 -3.13 11.57
N ARG A 68 9.27 -4.29 11.24
CA ARG A 68 9.81 -5.62 11.54
C ARG A 68 10.27 -6.37 10.29
N PHE A 69 10.16 -5.73 9.13
CA PHE A 69 10.44 -6.34 7.85
C PHE A 69 11.46 -5.52 7.07
N THR A 70 12.62 -6.12 6.82
CA THR A 70 13.65 -5.53 5.97
C THR A 70 13.70 -6.31 4.66
N PRO A 71 13.32 -5.70 3.52
CA PRO A 71 13.44 -6.34 2.23
C PRO A 71 14.90 -6.70 1.93
N SER A 72 15.14 -7.88 1.35
CA SER A 72 16.49 -8.29 0.92
C SER A 72 17.01 -7.49 -0.27
N GLN A 73 16.10 -6.91 -1.05
CA GLN A 73 16.38 -6.02 -2.16
C GLN A 73 15.41 -4.84 -2.08
N VAL A 74 15.88 -3.65 -2.42
CA VAL A 74 15.07 -2.44 -2.46
C VAL A 74 15.32 -1.71 -3.79
N PRO A 75 14.30 -1.05 -4.34
CA PRO A 75 14.49 -0.16 -5.48
C PRO A 75 15.57 0.88 -5.22
N ALA A 76 16.41 1.14 -6.22
CA ALA A 76 17.38 2.21 -6.17
C ALA A 76 16.67 3.56 -5.95
N PRO A 77 17.14 4.41 -5.02
CA PRO A 77 16.50 5.69 -4.76
C PRO A 77 16.71 6.65 -5.94
N THR A 78 15.62 7.17 -6.50
CA THR A 78 15.62 8.36 -7.36
C THR A 78 15.16 9.59 -6.54
N PRO A 79 15.41 10.81 -7.03
CA PRO A 79 14.87 12.02 -6.39
C PRO A 79 13.35 11.96 -6.21
N GLU A 80 12.61 11.47 -7.21
CA GLU A 80 11.15 11.38 -7.20
C GLU A 80 10.65 10.31 -6.23
N ILE A 81 11.29 9.13 -6.19
CA ILE A 81 10.98 8.08 -5.21
C ILE A 81 11.23 8.60 -3.79
N THR A 82 12.33 9.31 -3.57
CA THR A 82 12.69 9.84 -2.25
C THR A 82 11.71 10.92 -1.79
N ALA A 83 11.31 11.82 -2.70
CA ALA A 83 10.32 12.85 -2.43
C ALA A 83 8.94 12.23 -2.12
N ALA A 84 8.49 11.26 -2.90
CA ALA A 84 7.23 10.56 -2.67
C ALA A 84 7.22 9.83 -1.31
N ARG A 85 8.28 9.08 -0.97
CA ARG A 85 8.42 8.43 0.34
C ARG A 85 8.34 9.44 1.49
N THR A 86 9.04 10.56 1.37
CA THR A 86 9.00 11.65 2.35
C THR A 86 7.58 12.21 2.51
N ARG A 87 6.87 12.40 1.40
CA ARG A 87 5.49 12.89 1.39
C ARG A 87 4.52 11.89 2.04
N ILE A 88 4.67 10.60 1.74
CA ILE A 88 3.89 9.51 2.33
C ILE A 88 4.08 9.48 3.84
N VAL A 89 5.32 9.52 4.33
CA VAL A 89 5.62 9.54 5.78
C VAL A 89 4.98 10.74 6.47
N ARG A 90 5.12 11.94 5.90
CA ARG A 90 4.47 13.15 6.43
C ARG A 90 2.94 13.00 6.46
N GLY A 91 2.36 12.48 5.38
CA GLY A 91 0.92 12.24 5.30
C GLY A 91 0.43 11.22 6.33
N ALA A 92 1.20 10.15 6.57
CA ALA A 92 0.93 9.15 7.60
C ALA A 92 0.92 9.79 8.99
N HIS A 93 1.92 10.61 9.32
CA HIS A 93 1.97 11.37 10.58
C HIS A 93 0.77 12.31 10.73
N ASP A 94 0.40 13.03 9.67
CA ASP A 94 -0.76 13.93 9.67
C ASP A 94 -2.07 13.16 9.91
N PHE A 95 -2.23 11.95 9.37
CA PHE A 95 -3.38 11.08 9.65
C PHE A 95 -3.35 10.57 11.10
N ALA A 96 -2.20 10.12 11.59
CA ALA A 96 -2.06 9.62 12.96
C ALA A 96 -2.37 10.69 14.00
N ALA A 97 -1.98 11.95 13.76
CA ALA A 97 -2.29 13.09 14.62
C ALA A 97 -3.81 13.37 14.77
N ARG A 98 -4.64 12.82 13.88
CA ARG A 98 -6.12 12.91 13.95
C ARG A 98 -6.77 11.73 14.69
N GLY A 99 -5.98 10.78 15.20
CA GLY A 99 -6.48 9.59 15.88
C GLY A 99 -7.38 8.75 14.97
N VAL A 100 -8.36 8.05 15.55
CA VAL A 100 -9.27 7.14 14.83
C VAL A 100 -9.98 7.84 13.65
N ALA A 101 -10.31 9.12 13.78
CA ALA A 101 -10.91 9.90 12.70
C ALA A 101 -9.98 10.06 11.48
N GLY A 102 -8.66 10.02 11.68
CA GLY A 102 -7.67 9.97 10.60
C GLY A 102 -7.76 8.68 9.81
N ILE A 103 -7.83 7.52 10.49
CA ILE A 103 -8.00 6.21 9.84
C ILE A 103 -9.31 6.16 9.06
N SER A 104 -10.42 6.62 9.65
CA SER A 104 -11.71 6.66 8.95
C SER A 104 -11.66 7.54 7.69
N ARG A 105 -10.95 8.67 7.73
CA ARG A 105 -10.76 9.53 6.54
C ARG A 105 -9.92 8.86 5.46
N LEU A 106 -8.86 8.14 5.85
CA LEU A 106 -8.04 7.38 4.91
C LEU A 106 -8.87 6.27 4.25
N ALA A 107 -9.63 5.50 5.04
CA ALA A 107 -10.52 4.46 4.53
C ALA A 107 -11.57 5.02 3.56
N ASN A 108 -12.21 6.14 3.92
CA ASN A 108 -13.19 6.82 3.06
C ASN A 108 -12.59 7.36 1.74
N ARG A 109 -11.27 7.46 1.64
CA ARG A 109 -10.58 7.83 0.38
C ARG A 109 -10.18 6.61 -0.43
N VAL A 110 -9.59 5.60 0.23
CA VAL A 110 -9.06 4.40 -0.42
C VAL A 110 -10.18 3.52 -0.95
N ILE A 111 -11.28 3.33 -0.20
CA ILE A 111 -12.38 2.44 -0.59
C ILE A 111 -12.99 2.85 -1.95
N PRO A 112 -13.53 4.08 -2.13
CA PRO A 112 -14.16 4.44 -3.40
C PRO A 112 -13.16 4.48 -4.57
N ALA A 113 -11.93 4.93 -4.34
CA ALA A 113 -10.87 4.89 -5.37
C ALA A 113 -10.60 3.44 -5.82
N THR A 114 -10.45 2.52 -4.86
CA THR A 114 -10.27 1.09 -5.14
C THR A 114 -11.41 0.55 -5.99
N LEU A 115 -12.66 0.81 -5.61
CA LEU A 115 -13.81 0.30 -6.36
C LEU A 115 -13.84 0.84 -7.80
N GLY A 116 -13.55 2.14 -7.97
CA GLY A 116 -13.46 2.74 -9.31
C GLY A 116 -12.40 2.07 -10.19
N GLU A 117 -11.22 1.76 -9.63
CA GLU A 117 -10.17 1.07 -10.39
C GLU A 117 -10.52 -0.39 -10.70
N LEU A 118 -11.12 -1.10 -9.74
CA LEU A 118 -11.56 -2.47 -9.95
C LEU A 118 -12.63 -2.53 -11.05
N GLU A 119 -13.63 -1.65 -10.99
CA GLU A 119 -14.71 -1.56 -11.98
C GLU A 119 -14.18 -1.16 -13.37
N THR A 120 -13.21 -0.24 -13.44
CA THR A 120 -12.69 0.27 -14.72
C THR A 120 -11.77 -0.75 -15.40
N HIS A 121 -11.01 -1.53 -14.62
CA HIS A 121 -9.95 -2.40 -15.12
C HIS A 121 -10.23 -3.89 -14.90
N GLN A 122 -11.50 -4.31 -14.92
CA GLN A 122 -11.97 -5.69 -14.69
C GLN A 122 -11.21 -6.78 -15.48
N ASN A 123 -10.73 -6.42 -16.68
CA ASN A 123 -10.06 -7.35 -17.59
C ASN A 123 -8.52 -7.31 -17.49
N SER A 124 -7.96 -6.62 -16.50
CA SER A 124 -6.51 -6.56 -16.29
C SER A 124 -6.16 -6.46 -14.80
N PRO A 125 -6.03 -7.62 -14.13
CA PRO A 125 -5.59 -7.70 -12.74
C PRO A 125 -4.25 -7.00 -12.46
N GLU A 126 -3.35 -6.95 -13.43
CA GLU A 126 -2.06 -6.26 -13.31
C GLU A 126 -2.26 -4.75 -13.23
N LYS A 127 -3.13 -4.19 -14.09
CA LYS A 127 -3.49 -2.77 -14.04
C LYS A 127 -4.24 -2.43 -12.77
N GLN A 128 -5.18 -3.28 -12.34
CA GLN A 128 -5.85 -3.12 -11.05
C GLN A 128 -4.83 -3.06 -9.92
N THR A 129 -3.87 -3.99 -9.88
CA THR A 129 -2.82 -4.02 -8.85
C THR A 129 -1.98 -2.74 -8.85
N CYS A 130 -1.50 -2.31 -10.01
CA CYS A 130 -0.72 -1.08 -10.17
C CYS A 130 -1.47 0.16 -9.66
N LEU A 131 -2.72 0.33 -10.10
CA LEU A 131 -3.50 1.52 -9.81
C LEU A 131 -3.97 1.52 -8.35
N VAL A 132 -4.45 0.40 -7.83
CA VAL A 132 -4.85 0.26 -6.43
C VAL A 132 -3.66 0.52 -5.49
N PHE A 133 -2.49 -0.04 -5.80
CA PHE A 133 -1.25 0.24 -5.07
C PHE A 133 -0.93 1.75 -5.07
N SER A 134 -0.94 2.36 -6.25
CA SER A 134 -0.60 3.77 -6.43
C SER A 134 -1.57 4.69 -5.69
N TYR A 135 -2.89 4.45 -5.81
CA TYR A 135 -3.90 5.22 -5.11
C TYR A 135 -3.84 5.04 -3.59
N ALA A 136 -3.53 3.85 -3.09
CA ALA A 136 -3.36 3.64 -1.65
C ALA A 136 -2.23 4.50 -1.08
N LEU A 137 -1.07 4.55 -1.74
CA LEU A 137 0.06 5.38 -1.32
C LEU A 137 -0.23 6.88 -1.49
N LEU A 138 -0.87 7.29 -2.59
CA LEU A 138 -1.26 8.68 -2.82
C LEU A 138 -2.32 9.18 -1.82
N ALA A 139 -3.24 8.30 -1.42
CA ALA A 139 -4.22 8.62 -0.38
C ALA A 139 -3.54 8.95 0.95
N VAL A 140 -2.43 8.27 1.28
CA VAL A 140 -1.61 8.59 2.45
C VAL A 140 -0.83 9.89 2.21
N ALA A 141 -0.10 10.01 1.10
CA ALA A 141 0.74 11.17 0.77
C ALA A 141 -0.01 12.51 0.79
N SER A 142 -1.24 12.50 0.28
CA SER A 142 -2.12 13.69 0.26
C SER A 142 -2.52 14.19 1.65
N GLY A 143 -2.36 13.35 2.69
CA GLY A 143 -2.74 13.64 4.06
C GLY A 143 -4.25 13.88 4.24
N PRO A 144 -4.71 14.18 5.47
CA PRO A 144 -6.14 14.35 5.77
C PRO A 144 -6.78 15.54 5.04
N ARG A 145 -5.97 16.48 4.55
CA ARG A 145 -6.40 17.67 3.78
C ARG A 145 -6.53 17.44 2.28
N ASN A 146 -6.18 16.25 1.78
CA ASN A 146 -6.23 15.91 0.36
C ASN A 146 -5.38 16.83 -0.54
N LEU A 147 -4.17 17.15 -0.10
CA LEU A 147 -3.25 17.99 -0.88
C LEU A 147 -2.35 17.08 -1.72
N LEU A 148 -2.83 16.73 -2.92
CA LEU A 148 -2.09 15.97 -3.91
C LEU A 148 -1.27 16.95 -4.77
N ASP A 149 0.00 16.62 -4.99
CA ASP A 149 0.87 17.32 -5.94
C ASP A 149 1.30 16.34 -7.05
N ASP A 150 1.52 16.84 -8.26
CA ASP A 150 1.84 16.02 -9.44
C ASP A 150 3.17 15.26 -9.25
N GLU A 151 4.10 15.85 -8.48
CA GLU A 151 5.38 15.23 -8.14
C GLU A 151 5.20 13.95 -7.32
N SER A 152 4.26 13.92 -6.37
CA SER A 152 3.93 12.72 -5.60
C SER A 152 3.34 11.63 -6.48
N ALA A 153 2.49 11.99 -7.45
CA ALA A 153 1.91 11.03 -8.39
C ALA A 153 3.00 10.37 -9.26
N ILE A 154 3.92 11.19 -9.79
CA ILE A 154 5.07 10.70 -10.57
C ILE A 154 5.94 9.77 -9.71
N GLY A 155 6.31 10.20 -8.50
CA GLY A 155 7.17 9.41 -7.62
C GLY A 155 6.53 8.09 -7.18
N VAL A 156 5.23 8.08 -6.87
CA VAL A 156 4.51 6.82 -6.52
C VAL A 156 4.45 5.86 -7.70
N MET A 157 4.23 6.34 -8.92
CA MET A 157 4.27 5.48 -10.10
C MET A 157 5.68 4.91 -10.35
N GLN A 158 6.72 5.72 -10.15
CA GLN A 158 8.10 5.24 -10.23
C GLN A 158 8.41 4.18 -9.16
N ILE A 159 7.86 4.32 -7.95
CA ILE A 159 7.97 3.28 -6.90
C ILE A 159 7.42 1.95 -7.41
N PHE A 160 6.21 1.94 -7.99
CA PHE A 160 5.60 0.72 -8.52
C PHE A 160 6.49 0.11 -9.62
N GLN A 161 6.87 0.91 -10.63
CA GLN A 161 7.70 0.45 -11.75
C GLN A 161 9.05 -0.12 -11.29
N ALA A 162 9.66 0.49 -10.28
CA ALA A 162 10.93 0.03 -9.77
C ALA A 162 10.80 -1.28 -8.97
N TRP A 163 9.71 -1.47 -8.22
CA TRP A 163 9.40 -2.75 -7.59
C TRP A 163 9.06 -3.83 -8.61
N ASP A 164 8.27 -3.52 -9.64
CA ASP A 164 7.96 -4.43 -10.74
C ASP A 164 9.24 -4.92 -11.43
N ALA A 165 10.19 -4.02 -11.69
CA ALA A 165 11.50 -4.37 -12.25
C ALA A 165 12.33 -5.26 -11.31
N VAL A 166 12.30 -5.03 -10.00
CA VAL A 166 12.99 -5.88 -8.99
C VAL A 166 12.36 -7.26 -8.93
N LEU A 167 11.03 -7.36 -8.89
CA LEU A 167 10.30 -8.63 -8.80
C LEU A 167 10.40 -9.44 -10.11
N GLY A 168 10.33 -8.77 -11.25
CA GLY A 168 10.44 -9.36 -12.59
C GLY A 168 11.78 -10.02 -12.88
N GLN A 169 12.83 -9.72 -12.11
CA GLN A 169 14.14 -10.41 -12.19
C GLN A 169 14.13 -11.81 -11.54
N GLY A 170 12.97 -12.32 -11.11
CA GLY A 170 12.84 -13.65 -10.52
C GLY A 170 12.98 -13.68 -9.01
N VAL A 171 12.72 -12.57 -8.32
CA VAL A 171 12.72 -12.53 -6.85
C VAL A 171 11.52 -13.29 -6.33
N VAL A 172 11.79 -14.49 -5.80
CA VAL A 172 10.81 -15.24 -5.00
C VAL A 172 10.78 -14.62 -3.62
N LEU A 173 9.66 -13.97 -3.28
CA LEU A 173 9.40 -13.47 -1.94
C LEU A 173 9.58 -14.59 -0.91
N PRO A 174 10.17 -14.34 0.27
CA PRO A 174 10.66 -15.38 1.17
C PRO A 174 9.65 -16.50 1.50
N TRP A 175 8.36 -16.19 1.60
CA TRP A 175 7.29 -17.16 1.88
C TRP A 175 6.82 -17.97 0.65
N ARG A 176 7.01 -17.48 -0.58
CA ARG A 176 6.72 -18.25 -1.81
C ARG A 176 7.70 -19.40 -2.05
N ARG A 177 8.82 -19.44 -1.32
CA ARG A 177 9.73 -20.60 -1.33
C ARG A 177 9.11 -21.83 -0.69
N GLU A 178 8.19 -21.66 0.27
CA GLU A 178 7.57 -22.78 0.98
C GLU A 178 6.50 -23.49 0.13
N THR A 179 5.86 -22.79 -0.82
CA THR A 179 4.89 -23.39 -1.75
C THR A 179 5.51 -24.11 -2.95
N ALA A 180 6.81 -23.96 -3.20
CA ALA A 180 7.50 -24.61 -4.33
C ALA A 180 8.02 -26.03 -4.00
N SER A 181 7.68 -26.56 -2.83
CA SER A 181 8.11 -27.89 -2.34
C SER A 181 6.95 -28.90 -2.20
N GLY A 182 5.82 -28.68 -2.88
CA GLY A 182 4.66 -29.57 -2.90
C GLY A 182 4.53 -30.33 -4.21
#